data_AF-A0A2N7N9B5-F1
#
_entry.id   AF-A0A2N7N9B5-F1
#
_cell.length_a   1.000
_cell.length_b   1.000
_cell.length_c   1.000
_cell.angle_alpha   90.00
_cell.angle_beta   90.00
_cell.angle_gamma   90.00
#
_symmetry.space_group_name_H-M   'P 1'
#
loop_
_entity.id
_entity.type
_entity.pdbx_description
1 polymer ?
#
loop_
_entity_poly.entity_id
_entity_poly.type
_entity_poly.pdbx_seq_one_letter_code
_entity_poly.pdbx_strand_id
1 'polypeptide(L)'
;MSWAKLKTGIIIVLVILISEAIRLYTGLPITIIDIGVLPITCLLIYCMKYYRFPFSKTYKDTDNLQQQTLLQLIGFLLFTIILAAMASWIAWLGIQAPLKYFSSVKGSAHGYTLIQIGGLTALYSMWGALVFLFRLVNLRDKSA
;
A
#
# COMPACT_ATOMS: atom_id res chain seq x y z
N MET A 1 27.73 -18.42 6.07
CA MET A 1 26.34 -17.97 6.25
C MET A 1 25.86 -18.46 7.61
N SER A 2 25.36 -17.60 8.50
CA SER A 2 24.94 -18.00 9.86
C SER A 2 23.83 -19.06 9.78
N TRP A 3 23.94 -20.12 10.58
CA TRP A 3 22.95 -21.21 10.68
C TRP A 3 21.53 -20.69 10.93
N ALA A 4 21.39 -19.58 11.64
CA ALA A 4 20.12 -18.89 11.83
C ALA A 4 19.51 -18.42 10.50
N LYS A 5 20.32 -17.81 9.62
CA LYS A 5 19.86 -17.33 8.31
C LYS A 5 19.44 -18.47 7.39
N LEU A 6 20.14 -19.61 7.45
CA LEU A 6 19.77 -20.82 6.70
C LEU A 6 18.40 -21.36 7.15
N LYS A 7 18.20 -21.50 8.47
CA LYS A 7 16.92 -21.93 9.04
C LYS A 7 15.78 -21.00 8.65
N THR A 8 16.00 -19.68 8.74
CA THR A 8 15.00 -18.69 8.31
C THR A 8 14.67 -18.84 6.83
N GLY A 9 15.66 -19.02 5.95
CA GLY A 9 15.43 -19.26 4.53
C GLY A 9 14.60 -20.53 4.26
N ILE A 10 14.92 -21.63 4.94
CA ILE A 10 14.17 -22.90 4.82
C ILE A 10 12.72 -22.74 5.28
N ILE A 11 12.49 -22.05 6.39
CA ILE A 11 11.14 -21.77 6.91
C ILE A 11 10.33 -20.95 5.90
N ILE A 12 10.91 -19.90 5.31
CA ILE A 12 10.23 -19.09 4.29
C ILE A 12 9.83 -19.94 3.08
N VAL A 13 10.74 -20.77 2.58
CA VAL A 13 10.47 -21.67 1.45
C VAL A 13 9.38 -22.68 1.80
N LEU A 14 9.41 -23.27 3.00
CA LEU A 14 8.37 -24.20 3.45
C LEU A 14 7.00 -23.54 3.56
N VAL A 15 6.92 -22.33 4.12
CA VAL A 15 5.65 -21.58 4.19
C VAL A 15 5.09 -21.36 2.78
N ILE A 16 5.94 -20.95 1.83
CA ILE A 16 5.56 -20.76 0.42
C ILE A 16 4.98 -22.06 -0.17
N LEU A 17 5.71 -23.18 -0.04
CA LEU A 17 5.32 -24.45 -0.64
C LEU A 17 4.05 -25.03 0.01
N ILE A 18 3.93 -24.94 1.34
CA ILE A 18 2.76 -25.46 2.08
C ILE A 18 1.50 -24.66 1.71
N SER A 19 1.59 -23.33 1.62
CA SER A 19 0.45 -22.50 1.22
C SER A 19 -0.03 -22.82 -0.20
N GLU A 20 0.91 -23.03 -1.12
CA GLU A 20 0.60 -23.45 -2.49
C GLU A 20 -0.04 -24.85 -2.55
N ALA A 21 0.50 -25.79 -1.78
CA ALA A 21 -0.02 -27.17 -1.69
C ALA A 21 -1.44 -27.21 -1.10
N ILE A 22 -1.72 -26.41 -0.07
CA ILE A 22 -3.06 -26.28 0.51
C ILE A 22 -4.03 -25.76 -0.55
N ARG A 23 -3.65 -24.70 -1.31
CA ARG A 23 -4.51 -24.17 -2.39
C ARG A 23 -4.84 -25.23 -3.42
N LEU A 24 -3.84 -25.98 -3.89
CA LEU A 24 -4.01 -27.02 -4.91
C LEU A 24 -4.87 -28.19 -4.41
N TYR A 25 -4.68 -28.62 -3.16
CA TYR A 25 -5.33 -29.81 -2.63
C TYR A 25 -6.74 -29.55 -2.09
N THR A 26 -6.97 -28.38 -1.48
CA THR A 26 -8.25 -28.05 -0.83
C THR A 26 -9.12 -27.11 -1.66
N GLY A 27 -8.56 -26.47 -2.69
CA GLY A 27 -9.24 -25.40 -3.42
C GLY A 27 -9.44 -24.13 -2.59
N LEU A 28 -8.92 -24.07 -1.35
CA LEU A 28 -9.02 -22.88 -0.52
C LEU A 28 -8.33 -21.70 -1.21
N PRO A 29 -9.00 -20.55 -1.34
CA PRO A 29 -8.47 -19.41 -2.07
C PRO A 29 -7.45 -18.68 -1.20
N ILE A 30 -6.32 -19.31 -0.87
CA ILE A 30 -5.24 -18.74 -0.05
C ILE A 30 -3.92 -18.89 -0.81
N THR A 31 -3.28 -17.76 -1.08
CA THR A 31 -1.96 -17.65 -1.73
C THR A 31 -0.95 -17.01 -0.78
N ILE A 32 0.33 -17.09 -1.16
CA ILE A 32 1.42 -16.45 -0.44
C ILE A 32 1.23 -14.93 -0.34
N ILE A 33 0.69 -14.29 -1.40
CA ILE A 33 0.40 -12.86 -1.38
C ILE A 33 -0.71 -12.57 -0.35
N ASP A 34 -1.73 -13.42 -0.28
CA ASP A 34 -2.82 -13.28 0.69
C ASP A 34 -2.29 -13.35 2.14
N ILE A 35 -1.33 -14.25 2.41
CA ILE A 35 -0.68 -14.41 3.72
C ILE A 35 0.23 -13.24 4.06
N GLY A 36 0.88 -12.61 3.08
CA GLY A 36 1.74 -11.46 3.31
C GLY A 36 0.95 -10.14 3.47
N VAL A 37 0.00 -9.89 2.57
CA VAL A 37 -0.74 -8.62 2.49
C VAL A 37 -1.68 -8.44 3.67
N LEU A 38 -2.37 -9.50 4.11
CA LEU A 38 -3.35 -9.40 5.19
C LEU A 38 -2.75 -8.92 6.53
N PRO A 39 -1.68 -9.53 7.10
CA PRO A 39 -1.08 -9.05 8.35
C PRO A 39 -0.44 -7.67 8.20
N ILE A 40 0.15 -7.34 7.03
CA ILE A 40 0.66 -5.99 6.76
C ILE A 40 -0.49 -4.99 6.79
N THR A 41 -1.62 -5.30 6.16
CA THR A 41 -2.81 -4.44 6.15
C THR A 41 -3.36 -4.24 7.57
N CYS A 42 -3.47 -5.31 8.36
CA CYS A 42 -3.89 -5.22 9.76
C CYS A 42 -2.92 -4.37 10.60
N LEU A 43 -1.61 -4.55 10.41
CA LEU A 43 -0.59 -3.76 11.10
C LEU A 43 -0.67 -2.28 10.70
N LEU A 44 -0.84 -1.98 9.42
CA LEU A 44 -1.01 -0.61 8.93
C LEU A 44 -2.25 0.05 9.53
N ILE A 45 -3.40 -0.65 9.55
CA ILE A 45 -4.63 -0.17 10.20
C ILE A 45 -4.41 0.06 11.70
N TYR A 46 -3.71 -0.85 12.39
CA TYR A 46 -3.36 -0.66 13.80
C TYR A 46 -2.47 0.57 14.00
N CYS A 47 -1.47 0.76 13.15
CA CYS A 47 -0.57 1.91 13.16
C CYS A 47 -1.29 3.23 12.87
N MET A 48 -2.44 3.23 12.17
CA MET A 48 -3.24 4.45 11.96
C MET A 48 -3.66 5.11 13.27
N LYS A 49 -3.81 4.37 14.37
CA LYS A 49 -4.13 4.95 15.70
C LYS A 49 -3.06 5.90 16.21
N TYR A 50 -1.80 5.66 15.86
CA TYR A 50 -0.65 6.47 16.29
C TYR A 50 -0.34 7.60 15.32
N TYR A 51 -1.13 7.70 14.25
CA TYR A 51 -0.90 8.61 13.18
C TYR A 51 -1.29 10.04 13.55
N ARG A 52 -0.36 10.99 13.36
CA ARG A 52 -0.61 12.41 13.58
C ARG A 52 -0.96 13.07 12.25
N PHE A 53 -2.11 13.73 12.22
CA PHE A 53 -2.58 14.45 11.05
C PHE A 53 -1.56 15.54 10.63
N PRO A 54 -1.35 15.78 9.33
CA PRO A 54 -0.30 16.69 8.83
C PRO A 54 -0.66 18.15 9.10
N PHE A 55 -1.91 18.42 9.48
CA PHE A 55 -2.38 19.73 9.94
C PHE A 55 -2.19 19.95 11.44
N SER A 56 -1.61 18.99 12.18
CA SER A 56 -1.31 19.20 13.60
C SER A 56 -0.22 20.26 13.77
N LYS A 57 -0.36 21.14 14.76
CA LYS A 57 0.63 22.19 15.07
C LYS A 57 2.05 21.61 15.24
N THR A 58 2.17 20.38 15.71
CA THR A 58 3.43 19.65 15.90
C THR A 58 4.08 19.20 14.58
N TYR A 59 3.32 18.97 13.51
CA TYR A 59 3.87 18.59 12.20
C TYR A 59 4.55 19.78 11.51
N LYS A 60 4.05 21.00 11.79
CA LYS A 60 4.50 22.28 11.19
C LYS A 60 5.98 22.58 11.41
N ASP A 61 6.58 22.09 12.50
CA ASP A 61 8.00 22.32 12.82
C ASP A 61 8.96 21.32 12.17
N THR A 62 8.48 20.13 11.77
CA THR A 62 9.33 19.05 11.23
C THR A 62 9.65 19.22 9.74
N ASP A 63 8.79 19.92 8.98
CA ASP A 63 8.83 19.98 7.51
C ASP A 63 9.50 21.25 6.95
N ASN A 64 10.25 21.98 7.78
CA ASN A 64 10.93 23.23 7.40
C ASN A 64 12.11 23.06 6.41
N LEU A 65 12.39 21.85 5.92
CA LEU A 65 13.68 21.55 5.28
C LEU A 65 13.67 21.22 3.79
N GLN A 66 12.53 21.20 3.09
CA GLN A 66 12.57 20.99 1.63
C GLN A 66 11.46 21.72 0.87
N GLN A 67 11.77 22.93 0.40
CA GLN A 67 10.93 23.63 -0.58
C GLN A 67 10.97 22.86 -1.91
N GLN A 68 9.84 22.28 -2.30
CA GLN A 68 9.65 21.69 -3.62
C GLN A 68 9.34 22.78 -4.66
N THR A 69 9.80 22.59 -5.89
CA THR A 69 9.45 23.49 -6.99
C THR A 69 8.00 23.26 -7.44
N LEU A 70 7.37 24.27 -8.05
CA LEU A 70 5.99 24.18 -8.57
C LEU A 70 5.83 23.00 -9.55
N LEU A 71 6.85 22.73 -10.39
CA LEU A 71 6.86 21.58 -11.31
C LEU A 71 6.88 20.24 -10.57
N GLN A 72 7.66 20.11 -9.49
CA GLN A 72 7.66 18.90 -8.65
C GLN A 72 6.29 18.69 -8.00
N LEU A 73 5.64 19.78 -7.60
CA LEU A 73 4.32 19.76 -6.99
C LEU A 73 3.25 19.27 -7.98
N ILE A 74 3.26 19.78 -9.22
CA ILE A 74 2.36 19.32 -10.30
C ILE A 74 2.63 17.86 -10.66
N GLY A 75 3.90 17.47 -10.80
CA GLY A 75 4.28 16.09 -11.10
C GLY A 75 3.79 15.11 -10.03
N PHE A 76 3.91 15.50 -8.76
CA PHE A 76 3.39 14.72 -7.64
C PHE A 76 1.86 14.63 -7.65
N LEU A 77 1.15 15.71 -7.96
CA LEU A 77 -0.31 15.70 -8.09
C LEU A 77 -0.77 14.73 -9.19
N LEU A 78 -0.19 14.83 -10.39
CA LEU A 78 -0.52 13.93 -11.50
C LEU A 78 -0.26 12.47 -11.14
N PHE A 79 0.88 12.20 -10.48
CA PHE A 79 1.19 10.86 -10.00
C PHE A 79 0.13 10.34 -9.02
N THR A 80 -0.27 11.14 -8.02
CA THR A 80 -1.31 10.74 -7.06
C THR A 80 -2.66 10.46 -7.72
N ILE A 81 -3.09 11.27 -8.68
CA ILE A 81 -4.37 11.07 -9.39
C ILE A 81 -4.35 9.76 -10.19
N ILE A 82 -3.28 9.51 -10.96
CA ILE A 82 -3.14 8.27 -11.73
C ILE A 82 -3.13 7.06 -10.80
N LEU A 83 -2.41 7.17 -9.68
CA LEU A 83 -2.32 6.12 -8.68
C LEU A 83 -3.68 5.82 -8.04
N ALA A 84 -4.48 6.85 -7.73
CA ALA A 84 -5.83 6.69 -7.19
C ALA A 84 -6.79 6.03 -8.19
N ALA A 85 -6.71 6.41 -9.47
CA ALA A 85 -7.52 5.79 -10.53
C ALA A 85 -7.18 4.29 -10.68
N MET A 86 -5.88 3.96 -10.73
CA MET A 86 -5.41 2.58 -10.79
C MET A 86 -5.83 1.77 -9.56
N ALA A 87 -5.70 2.36 -8.37
CA ALA A 87 -6.12 1.74 -7.11
C ALA A 87 -7.62 1.41 -7.10
N SER A 88 -8.45 2.35 -7.56
CA SER A 88 -9.90 2.19 -7.65
C SER A 88 -10.28 1.09 -8.64
N TRP A 89 -9.61 1.05 -9.79
CA TRP A 89 -9.79 -0.01 -10.79
C TRP A 89 -9.42 -1.40 -10.24
N ILE A 90 -8.29 -1.50 -9.54
CA ILE A 90 -7.84 -2.76 -8.91
C ILE A 90 -8.85 -3.22 -7.85
N ALA A 91 -9.30 -2.32 -6.99
CA ALA A 91 -10.31 -2.63 -5.97
C ALA A 91 -11.63 -3.08 -6.62
N TRP A 92 -12.07 -2.39 -7.68
CA TRP A 92 -13.26 -2.75 -8.44
C TRP A 92 -13.17 -4.15 -9.04
N LEU A 93 -12.04 -4.50 -9.68
CA LEU A 93 -11.79 -5.85 -10.19
C LEU A 93 -11.88 -6.91 -9.08
N GLY A 94 -11.35 -6.61 -7.90
CA GLY A 94 -11.45 -7.46 -6.73
C GLY A 94 -12.89 -7.65 -6.22
N ILE A 95 -13.67 -6.57 -6.18
CA ILE A 95 -15.10 -6.60 -5.76
C ILE A 95 -15.94 -7.44 -6.70
N GLN A 96 -15.69 -7.36 -8.01
CA GLN A 96 -16.46 -8.11 -9.01
C GLN A 96 -16.25 -9.62 -8.91
N ALA A 97 -15.09 -10.06 -8.43
CA ALA A 97 -14.77 -11.48 -8.32
C ALA A 97 -13.88 -11.77 -7.11
N PRO A 98 -14.41 -11.67 -5.87
CA PRO A 98 -13.62 -11.66 -4.64
C PRO A 98 -12.88 -12.98 -4.38
N LEU A 99 -13.48 -14.10 -4.79
CA LEU A 99 -12.89 -15.44 -4.64
C LEU A 99 -12.16 -15.92 -5.90
N LYS A 100 -12.20 -15.14 -7.00
CA LYS A 100 -11.52 -15.51 -8.22
C LYS A 100 -10.02 -15.32 -8.07
N TYR A 101 -9.27 -16.30 -8.54
CA TYR A 101 -7.83 -16.26 -8.63
C TYR A 101 -7.40 -15.47 -9.86
N PHE A 102 -6.62 -14.41 -9.64
CA PHE A 102 -6.00 -13.61 -10.68
C PHE A 102 -4.51 -13.96 -10.73
N SER A 103 -4.06 -14.45 -11.88
CA SER A 103 -2.67 -14.85 -12.11
C SER A 103 -2.00 -14.02 -13.19
N SER A 104 -0.76 -13.62 -12.93
CA SER A 104 0.11 -12.95 -13.89
C SER A 104 1.56 -13.43 -13.71
N VAL A 105 2.45 -13.02 -14.60
CA VAL A 105 3.86 -13.45 -14.66
C VAL A 105 4.62 -13.20 -13.34
N LYS A 106 4.14 -12.24 -12.53
CA LYS A 106 4.76 -11.84 -11.26
C LYS A 106 4.03 -12.34 -10.01
N GLY A 107 2.91 -13.04 -10.13
CA GLY A 107 2.28 -13.61 -8.95
C GLY A 107 0.79 -13.93 -9.01
N SER A 108 0.45 -14.58 -7.91
CA SER A 108 -0.82 -15.08 -7.40
C SER A 108 -1.66 -14.24 -6.45
N ALA A 109 -2.84 -13.71 -6.79
CA ALA A 109 -3.70 -13.10 -5.77
C ALA A 109 -5.18 -13.37 -6.01
N HIS A 110 -5.95 -13.43 -4.93
CA HIS A 110 -7.41 -13.46 -5.02
C HIS A 110 -8.02 -12.05 -5.07
N GLY A 111 -9.27 -11.98 -5.50
CA GLY A 111 -10.03 -10.73 -5.55
C GLY A 111 -10.03 -9.94 -4.24
N TYR A 112 -10.20 -10.61 -3.09
CA TYR A 112 -10.14 -9.93 -1.79
C TYR A 112 -8.78 -9.27 -1.50
N THR A 113 -7.68 -9.83 -2.01
CA THR A 113 -6.34 -9.25 -1.90
C THR A 113 -6.17 -8.07 -2.84
N LEU A 114 -6.79 -8.10 -4.02
CA LEU A 114 -6.89 -6.93 -4.90
C LEU A 114 -7.68 -5.80 -4.22
N ILE A 115 -8.76 -6.11 -3.49
CA ILE A 115 -9.50 -5.11 -2.70
C ILE A 115 -8.57 -4.48 -1.64
N GLN A 116 -7.81 -5.29 -0.90
CA GLN A 116 -6.87 -4.79 0.12
C GLN A 116 -5.77 -3.91 -0.48
N ILE A 117 -5.12 -4.37 -1.55
CA ILE A 117 -4.06 -3.61 -2.24
C ILE A 117 -4.62 -2.31 -2.83
N GLY A 118 -5.78 -2.38 -3.50
CA GLY A 118 -6.46 -1.21 -4.05
C GLY A 118 -6.83 -0.21 -2.95
N GLY A 119 -7.41 -0.67 -1.83
CA GLY A 119 -7.76 0.19 -0.69
C GLY A 119 -6.53 0.87 -0.07
N LEU A 120 -5.46 0.14 0.19
CA LEU A 120 -4.21 0.71 0.72
C LEU A 120 -3.60 1.73 -0.24
N THR A 121 -3.60 1.44 -1.54
CA THR A 121 -3.04 2.34 -2.55
C THR A 121 -3.89 3.61 -2.70
N ALA A 122 -5.22 3.50 -2.58
CA ALA A 122 -6.12 4.64 -2.54
C ALA A 122 -5.89 5.52 -1.31
N LEU A 123 -5.77 4.92 -0.11
CA LEU A 123 -5.46 5.64 1.13
C LEU A 123 -4.11 6.37 1.05
N TYR A 124 -3.09 5.71 0.50
CA TYR A 124 -1.78 6.32 0.26
C TYR A 124 -1.87 7.51 -0.70
N SER A 125 -2.65 7.38 -1.77
CA SER A 125 -2.85 8.48 -2.72
C SER A 125 -3.60 9.66 -2.09
N MET A 126 -4.66 9.39 -1.32
CA MET A 126 -5.38 10.43 -0.56
C MET A 126 -4.45 11.16 0.41
N TRP A 127 -3.58 10.41 1.09
CA TRP A 127 -2.55 11.01 1.94
C TRP A 127 -1.62 11.94 1.14
N GLY A 128 -1.11 11.48 -0.01
CA GLY A 128 -0.31 12.29 -0.90
C GLY A 128 -1.02 13.59 -1.30
N ALA A 129 -2.29 13.50 -1.70
CA ALA A 129 -3.08 14.67 -2.06
C ALA A 129 -3.24 15.67 -0.89
N LEU A 130 -3.41 15.20 0.35
CA LEU A 130 -3.45 16.06 1.53
C LEU A 130 -2.12 16.77 1.79
N VAL A 131 -0.99 16.07 1.63
CA VAL A 131 0.35 16.66 1.74
C VAL A 131 0.57 17.73 0.66
N PHE A 132 0.12 17.46 -0.58
CA PHE A 132 0.15 18.45 -1.66
C PHE A 132 -0.64 19.71 -1.28
N LEU A 133 -1.88 19.56 -0.80
CA LEU A 133 -2.72 20.70 -0.39
C LEU A 133 -2.06 21.52 0.70
N PHE A 134 -1.48 20.86 1.72
CA PHE A 134 -0.75 21.53 2.78
C PHE A 134 0.45 22.33 2.26
N ARG A 135 1.24 21.76 1.34
CA ARG A 135 2.39 22.43 0.73
C ARG A 135 1.97 23.60 -0.16
N LEU A 136 0.86 23.47 -0.88
CA LEU A 136 0.30 24.56 -1.69
C LEU A 136 -0.11 25.76 -0.82
N VAL A 137 -0.77 25.51 0.33
CA VAL A 137 -1.13 26.56 1.30
C VAL A 137 0.12 27.26 1.83
N ASN A 138 1.15 26.52 2.22
CA ASN A 138 2.40 27.10 2.72
C ASN A 138 3.16 27.93 1.67
N LEU A 139 3.07 27.56 0.38
CA LEU A 139 3.65 28.37 -0.70
C LEU A 139 2.90 29.68 -0.88
N ARG A 140 1.56 29.65 -0.83
CA ARG A 140 0.71 30.85 -0.92
C ARG A 140 1.03 31.83 0.22
N ASP A 141 1.15 31.35 1.46
CA ASP A 141 1.43 32.19 2.63
C ASP A 141 2.83 32.81 2.61
N LYS A 142 3.79 32.24 1.87
CA LYS A 142 5.14 32.82 1.69
C LYS A 142 5.21 33.88 0.58
N SER A 143 4.22 33.94 -0.30
CA SER A 143 4.14 34.88 -1.43
C SER A 143 3.27 36.12 -1.15
N ALA A 144 2.62 36.18 0.02
CA ALA A 144 1.82 37.31 0.51
C ALA A 144 2.63 38.12 1.54
#